data_AF-K9F856-F1
#
_entry.id   AF-K9F856-F1
#
_cell.length_a   1.000
_cell.length_b   1.000
_cell.length_c   1.000
_cell.angle_alpha   90.00
_cell.angle_beta   90.00
_cell.angle_gamma   90.00
#
_symmetry.space_group_name_H-M   'P 1'
#
loop_
_entity.id
_entity.type
_entity.pdbx_description
1 polymer ?
#
loop_
_entity_poly.entity_id
_entity_poly.type
_entity_poly.pdbx_seq_one_letter_code
_entity_poly.pdbx_strand_id
1 'polypeptide(L)'
;MLSGNAPVQQTVEPASELSLYDERLPRLYYENFHVAHPILVPSSLYHDQNYPQFLQLVVHFVGSHHIASVSSQPYKDQVVAELKTNSDRSASMVQAWLLYSIALYARDEWTEAQDALSRSIDIALELGMNRWSFASSTNPERSLEAESMRRTWWELYVTDIFMAVPLKTTTFRCSTVSPEVALPCEESTYNCAGDISKPRMMIEFKRRILAAEDTVFSSFSYRIEATTILCRVLVLNRLRDCHRDHLQAVENALVSWINHLPSKKLDIVDSYGNVDEMMFQAHLTIAYAAMLLHLPRSDLPSVLSQSQPDDRFWPGLTGQLSSTFTRLVHSIKATEASRRISDSISVCPNVSKHTPFIVPALTLCGLIQLATSTSHSEECFDHHCNRVTLILGCLKSTQRTWKLAESLYHALRSSAAEVLSDSMEKWNAEPLQRFTSAATMPNDQEGHSSNANPAPVMPDGHDLPPEFSPQFIDPTCYNASFFSAIPDFDMH
;
A
#
# COMPACT_ATOMS: atom_id res chain seq x y z
N MET A 1 14.67 -1.92 -72.47
CA MET A 1 16.01 -1.85 -71.82
C MET A 1 16.34 -0.37 -71.68
N LEU A 2 16.62 0.25 -70.54
CA LEU A 2 16.72 -0.13 -69.14
C LEU A 2 16.29 1.10 -68.34
N SER A 3 15.40 0.90 -67.36
CA SER A 3 14.94 1.90 -66.41
C SER A 3 16.06 2.24 -65.42
N GLY A 4 16.40 3.52 -65.27
CA GLY A 4 17.29 4.01 -64.23
C GLY A 4 16.47 4.58 -63.07
N ASN A 5 16.31 3.80 -61.99
CA ASN A 5 15.80 4.28 -60.71
C ASN A 5 16.85 5.20 -60.06
N ALA A 6 16.55 6.48 -59.94
CA ALA A 6 17.24 7.35 -58.99
C ALA A 6 16.64 7.12 -57.59
N PRO A 7 17.44 6.93 -56.53
CA PRO A 7 16.90 6.82 -55.19
C PRO A 7 16.39 8.20 -54.75
N VAL A 8 15.10 8.28 -54.43
CA VAL A 8 14.56 9.38 -53.63
C VAL A 8 15.24 9.30 -52.28
N GLN A 9 16.10 10.28 -52.00
CA GLN A 9 16.75 10.45 -50.72
C GLN A 9 15.66 10.88 -49.73
N GLN A 10 15.03 9.90 -49.07
CA GLN A 10 14.22 10.16 -47.88
C GLN A 10 15.16 10.79 -46.86
N THR A 11 15.00 12.09 -46.67
CA THR A 11 15.54 12.81 -45.54
C THR A 11 14.91 12.18 -44.31
N VAL A 12 15.65 11.30 -43.65
CA VAL A 12 15.32 10.84 -42.31
C VAL A 12 15.35 12.11 -41.46
N GLU A 13 14.17 12.60 -41.08
CA GLU A 13 14.07 13.63 -40.05
C GLU A 13 14.89 13.14 -38.85
N PRO A 14 15.82 13.95 -38.32
CA PRO A 14 16.49 13.57 -37.09
C PRO A 14 15.38 13.36 -36.05
N ALA A 15 15.45 12.21 -35.37
CA ALA A 15 14.60 11.91 -34.23
C ALA A 15 14.50 13.18 -33.37
N SER A 16 13.28 13.71 -33.21
CA SER A 16 13.01 14.93 -32.45
C SER A 16 13.90 14.94 -31.22
N GLU A 17 14.76 15.96 -31.11
CA GLU A 17 15.44 16.28 -29.86
C GLU A 17 14.35 16.29 -28.79
N LEU A 18 14.31 15.24 -27.96
CA LEU A 18 13.40 15.15 -26.82
C LEU A 18 13.80 16.28 -25.90
N SER A 19 13.10 17.40 -26.04
CA SER A 19 13.52 18.64 -25.43
C SER A 19 13.42 18.47 -23.93
N LEU A 20 14.43 18.95 -23.21
CA LEU A 20 14.39 19.13 -21.75
C LEU A 20 13.30 20.12 -21.31
N TYR A 21 12.45 20.59 -22.23
CA TYR A 21 11.42 21.60 -22.05
C TYR A 21 10.00 21.04 -22.18
N ASP A 22 9.80 19.72 -22.10
CA ASP A 22 8.43 19.20 -21.94
C ASP A 22 7.94 19.48 -20.52
N GLU A 23 7.44 20.71 -20.31
CA GLU A 23 6.89 21.22 -19.04
C GLU A 23 5.74 20.35 -18.48
N ARG A 24 5.20 19.43 -19.29
CA ARG A 24 4.19 18.47 -18.85
C ARG A 24 4.78 17.39 -17.95
N LEU A 25 6.06 17.04 -18.10
CA LEU A 25 6.67 15.92 -17.37
C LEU A 25 6.78 16.18 -15.86
N PRO A 26 7.28 17.35 -15.38
CA PRO A 26 7.22 17.68 -13.95
C PRO A 26 5.80 17.63 -13.40
N ARG A 27 4.82 18.15 -14.15
CA ARG A 27 3.41 18.11 -13.73
C ARG A 27 2.91 16.67 -13.56
N LEU A 28 3.19 15.78 -14.51
CA LEU A 28 2.82 14.37 -14.42
C LEU A 28 3.51 13.65 -13.25
N TYR A 29 4.78 13.99 -12.96
CA TYR A 29 5.47 13.52 -11.76
C TYR A 29 4.74 13.96 -10.48
N TYR A 30 4.39 15.25 -10.36
CA TYR A 30 3.69 15.75 -9.18
C TYR A 30 2.29 15.15 -9.01
N GLU A 31 1.55 14.96 -10.10
CA GLU A 31 0.18 14.46 -10.07
C GLU A 31 0.06 12.94 -9.78
N ASN A 32 1.10 12.15 -10.10
CA ASN A 32 1.01 10.68 -10.09
C ASN A 32 2.10 9.98 -9.28
N PHE A 33 3.15 10.68 -8.83
CA PHE A 33 4.28 10.05 -8.12
C PHE A 33 4.69 10.80 -6.85
N HIS A 34 4.78 12.14 -6.89
CA HIS A 34 5.25 12.94 -5.76
C HIS A 34 4.37 12.78 -4.52
N VAL A 35 3.04 12.69 -4.68
CA VAL A 35 2.11 12.51 -3.54
C VAL A 35 2.47 11.28 -2.71
N ALA A 36 2.93 10.21 -3.36
CA ALA A 36 3.35 8.98 -2.70
C ALA A 36 4.79 9.02 -2.14
N HIS A 37 5.63 9.92 -2.67
CA HIS A 37 7.05 10.08 -2.32
C HIS A 37 7.42 11.58 -2.22
N PRO A 38 6.87 12.34 -1.26
CA PRO A 38 6.89 13.80 -1.27
C PRO A 38 8.20 14.37 -0.73
N ILE A 39 9.32 14.08 -1.41
CA ILE A 39 10.66 14.48 -0.96
C ILE A 39 11.12 15.82 -1.55
N LEU A 40 10.52 16.27 -2.65
CA LEU A 40 10.81 17.57 -3.26
C LEU A 40 9.86 18.65 -2.70
N VAL A 41 10.23 19.92 -2.82
CA VAL A 41 9.36 21.07 -2.49
C VAL A 41 7.99 20.99 -3.20
N PRO A 42 6.95 21.69 -2.71
CA PRO A 42 5.65 21.72 -3.37
C PRO A 42 5.72 22.14 -4.84
N SER A 43 4.79 21.63 -5.66
CA SER A 43 4.79 21.81 -7.12
C SER A 43 4.85 23.28 -7.55
N SER A 44 4.21 24.17 -6.79
CA SER A 44 4.20 25.62 -7.05
C SER A 44 5.60 26.27 -6.97
N LEU A 45 6.54 25.65 -6.26
CA LEU A 45 7.89 26.17 -6.04
C LEU A 45 8.95 25.40 -6.83
N TYR A 46 8.57 24.35 -7.58
CA TYR A 46 9.53 23.49 -8.25
C TYR A 46 10.46 24.23 -9.22
N HIS A 47 9.91 25.16 -10.01
CA HIS A 47 10.68 25.95 -10.96
C HIS A 47 11.57 26.99 -10.26
N ASP A 48 11.06 27.63 -9.21
CA ASP A 48 11.78 28.64 -8.43
C ASP A 48 12.95 28.02 -7.63
N GLN A 49 12.82 26.75 -7.24
CA GLN A 49 13.85 26.00 -6.51
C GLN A 49 15.14 25.79 -7.33
N ASN A 50 15.06 25.91 -8.66
CA ASN A 50 16.20 25.77 -9.57
C ASN A 50 17.05 24.50 -9.31
N TYR A 51 16.37 23.34 -9.27
CA TYR A 51 17.03 22.05 -9.02
C TYR A 51 18.14 21.77 -10.04
N PRO A 52 19.23 21.06 -9.66
CA PRO A 52 20.26 20.66 -10.61
C PRO A 52 19.71 19.77 -11.75
N GLN A 53 20.37 19.83 -12.91
CA GLN A 53 19.95 19.12 -14.12
C GLN A 53 19.71 17.63 -13.89
N PHE A 54 20.56 16.94 -13.14
CA PHE A 54 20.41 15.51 -12.85
C PHE A 54 19.09 15.17 -12.14
N LEU A 55 18.60 16.05 -11.26
CA LEU A 55 17.35 15.83 -10.55
C LEU A 55 16.16 16.16 -11.44
N GLN A 56 16.25 17.21 -12.26
CA GLN A 56 15.24 17.52 -13.28
C GLN A 56 15.07 16.35 -14.26
N LEU A 57 16.18 15.76 -14.73
CA LEU A 57 16.18 14.58 -15.61
C LEU A 57 15.47 13.39 -14.96
N VAL A 58 15.70 13.13 -13.67
CA VAL A 58 15.00 12.06 -12.95
C VAL A 58 13.51 12.35 -12.83
N VAL A 59 13.12 13.59 -12.51
CA VAL A 59 11.71 14.01 -12.49
C VAL A 59 11.06 13.80 -13.86
N HIS A 60 11.75 14.17 -14.94
CA HIS A 60 11.27 13.97 -16.31
C HIS A 60 11.15 12.49 -16.67
N PHE A 61 12.14 11.69 -16.29
CA PHE A 61 12.12 10.24 -16.47
C PHE A 61 10.91 9.62 -15.77
N VAL A 62 10.66 9.94 -14.50
CA VAL A 62 9.50 9.43 -13.77
C VAL A 62 8.20 9.89 -14.43
N GLY A 63 8.06 11.20 -14.70
CA GLY A 63 6.87 11.77 -15.34
C GLY A 63 6.56 11.16 -16.71
N SER A 64 7.58 10.75 -17.47
CA SER A 64 7.40 10.15 -18.80
C SER A 64 6.62 8.83 -18.79
N HIS A 65 6.63 8.08 -17.68
CA HIS A 65 5.89 6.80 -17.57
C HIS A 65 4.37 6.99 -17.61
N HIS A 66 3.91 8.21 -17.35
CA HIS A 66 2.48 8.55 -17.39
C HIS A 66 2.03 9.04 -18.79
N ILE A 67 2.90 8.94 -19.80
CA ILE A 67 2.57 9.23 -21.20
C ILE A 67 2.50 7.92 -21.98
N ALA A 68 1.28 7.45 -22.26
CA ALA A 68 1.06 6.16 -22.91
C ALA A 68 1.69 6.02 -24.32
N SER A 69 1.91 7.14 -25.04
CA SER A 69 2.41 7.14 -26.42
C SER A 69 3.93 7.28 -26.55
N VAL A 70 4.66 7.44 -25.45
CA VAL A 70 6.10 7.77 -25.47
C VAL A 70 6.89 6.75 -24.65
N SER A 71 7.97 6.24 -25.22
CA SER A 71 8.90 5.38 -24.47
C SER A 71 9.67 6.19 -23.43
N SER A 72 9.71 5.71 -22.19
CA SER A 72 10.54 6.29 -21.12
C SER A 72 12.04 5.97 -21.26
N GLN A 73 12.43 5.11 -22.20
CA GLN A 73 13.82 4.66 -22.35
C GLN A 73 14.81 5.79 -22.67
N PRO A 74 14.54 6.72 -23.61
CA PRO A 74 15.47 7.81 -23.89
C PRO A 74 15.71 8.72 -22.67
N TYR A 75 14.69 8.93 -21.84
CA TYR A 75 14.84 9.68 -20.58
C TYR A 75 15.72 8.93 -19.58
N LYS A 76 15.58 7.60 -19.48
CA LYS A 76 16.48 6.76 -18.67
C LYS A 76 17.93 6.92 -19.12
N ASP A 77 18.18 6.87 -20.43
CA ASP A 77 19.53 6.96 -20.99
C ASP A 77 20.21 8.30 -20.63
N GLN A 78 19.45 9.41 -20.66
CA GLN A 78 19.92 10.72 -20.20
C GLN A 78 20.24 10.74 -18.70
N VAL A 79 19.34 10.21 -17.86
CA VAL A 79 19.56 10.09 -16.41
C VAL A 79 20.82 9.28 -16.12
N VAL A 80 21.02 8.15 -16.80
CA VAL A 80 22.19 7.28 -16.62
C VAL A 80 23.47 7.99 -17.03
N ALA A 81 23.47 8.72 -18.15
CA ALA A 81 24.62 9.49 -18.62
C ALA A 81 25.02 10.57 -17.60
N GLU A 82 24.03 11.32 -17.11
CA GLU A 82 24.24 12.41 -16.15
C GLU A 82 24.68 11.87 -14.77
N LEU A 83 23.92 10.95 -14.17
CA LEU A 83 24.21 10.44 -12.82
C LEU A 83 25.55 9.67 -12.72
N LYS A 84 26.05 9.08 -13.81
CA LYS A 84 27.34 8.38 -13.82
C LYS A 84 28.54 9.31 -13.96
N THR A 85 28.37 10.44 -14.65
CA THR A 85 29.47 11.36 -14.95
C THR A 85 29.57 12.49 -13.93
N ASN A 86 28.45 12.81 -13.26
CA ASN A 86 28.39 13.88 -12.29
C ASN A 86 29.02 13.47 -10.94
N SER A 87 30.01 14.25 -10.49
CA SER A 87 30.72 14.03 -9.23
C SER A 87 30.04 14.68 -8.03
N ASP A 88 28.90 15.34 -8.22
CA ASP A 88 28.16 16.01 -7.15
C ASP A 88 27.77 15.03 -6.03
N ARG A 89 27.79 15.57 -4.82
CA ARG A 89 27.45 14.89 -3.57
C ARG A 89 26.53 15.80 -2.75
N SER A 90 25.54 16.40 -3.38
CA SER A 90 24.54 17.25 -2.71
C SER A 90 23.33 16.45 -2.22
N ALA A 91 22.47 17.08 -1.42
CA ALA A 91 21.18 16.49 -1.06
C ALA A 91 20.26 16.28 -2.27
N SER A 92 20.35 17.13 -3.29
CA SER A 92 19.63 16.94 -4.55
C SER A 92 20.09 15.64 -5.24
N MET A 93 21.38 15.30 -5.17
CA MET A 93 21.89 14.04 -5.72
C MET A 93 21.32 12.82 -4.99
N VAL A 94 21.16 12.90 -3.66
CA VAL A 94 20.45 11.87 -2.87
C VAL A 94 19.01 11.70 -3.35
N GLN A 95 18.27 12.81 -3.49
CA GLN A 95 16.89 12.82 -3.98
C GLN A 95 16.78 12.21 -5.39
N ALA A 96 17.71 12.54 -6.28
CA ALA A 96 17.74 12.02 -7.64
C ALA A 96 17.94 10.50 -7.66
N TRP A 97 18.96 9.98 -6.96
CA TRP A 97 19.19 8.54 -6.87
C TRP A 97 18.02 7.79 -6.21
N LEU A 98 17.38 8.39 -5.20
CA LEU A 98 16.24 7.79 -4.52
C LEU A 98 15.02 7.64 -5.44
N LEU A 99 14.59 8.73 -6.09
CA LEU A 99 13.45 8.69 -7.01
C LEU A 99 13.72 7.77 -8.20
N TYR A 100 14.96 7.79 -8.71
CA TYR A 100 15.40 6.89 -9.79
C TYR A 100 15.32 5.42 -9.35
N SER A 101 15.80 5.10 -8.16
CA SER A 101 15.73 3.75 -7.59
C SER A 101 14.30 3.21 -7.48
N ILE A 102 13.36 4.03 -6.97
CA ILE A 102 11.94 3.65 -6.86
C ILE A 102 11.32 3.41 -8.25
N ALA A 103 11.66 4.23 -9.23
CA ALA A 103 11.18 4.04 -10.61
C ALA A 103 11.75 2.77 -11.26
N LEU A 104 13.04 2.46 -11.03
CA LEU A 104 13.66 1.22 -11.50
C LEU A 104 13.03 -0.02 -10.84
N TYR A 105 12.71 0.05 -9.55
CA TYR A 105 11.94 -0.98 -8.85
C TYR A 105 10.60 -1.23 -9.54
N ALA A 106 9.87 -0.16 -9.86
CA ALA A 106 8.57 -0.25 -10.54
C ALA A 106 8.68 -0.81 -11.97
N ARG A 107 9.83 -0.62 -12.62
CA ARG A 107 10.18 -1.22 -13.92
C ARG A 107 10.64 -2.67 -13.85
N ASP A 108 10.68 -3.29 -12.66
CA ASP A 108 11.19 -4.67 -12.46
C ASP A 108 12.72 -4.77 -12.77
N GLU A 109 13.47 -3.67 -12.66
CA GLU A 109 14.91 -3.55 -12.95
C GLU A 109 15.76 -3.62 -11.67
N TRP A 110 15.65 -4.73 -10.97
CA TRP A 110 16.08 -4.93 -9.57
C TRP A 110 17.52 -4.56 -9.23
N THR A 111 18.48 -5.10 -9.98
CA THR A 111 19.90 -4.89 -9.69
C THR A 111 20.25 -3.41 -9.80
N GLU A 112 19.77 -2.75 -10.85
CA GLU A 112 19.97 -1.32 -11.03
C GLU A 112 19.26 -0.50 -9.95
N ALA A 113 18.05 -0.92 -9.55
CA ALA A 113 17.28 -0.27 -8.49
C ALA A 113 18.02 -0.33 -7.13
N GLN A 114 18.60 -1.49 -6.80
CA GLN A 114 19.39 -1.70 -5.59
C GLN A 114 20.70 -0.89 -5.61
N ASP A 115 21.40 -0.88 -6.74
CA ASP A 115 22.62 -0.11 -6.91
C ASP A 115 22.34 1.39 -6.76
N ALA A 116 21.24 1.88 -7.35
CA ALA A 116 20.78 3.26 -7.21
C ALA A 116 20.44 3.62 -5.76
N LEU A 117 19.69 2.76 -5.04
CA LEU A 117 19.39 2.97 -3.63
C LEU A 117 20.67 3.01 -2.79
N SER A 118 21.59 2.06 -3.03
CA SER A 118 22.84 1.95 -2.28
C SER A 118 23.67 3.23 -2.40
N ARG A 119 23.78 3.79 -3.62
CA ARG A 119 24.43 5.08 -3.86
C ARG A 119 23.72 6.23 -3.15
N SER A 120 22.38 6.27 -3.18
CA SER A 120 21.61 7.30 -2.47
C SER A 120 21.89 7.28 -0.97
N ILE A 121 21.85 6.08 -0.35
CA ILE A 121 22.14 5.89 1.08
C ILE A 121 23.60 6.25 1.41
N ASP A 122 24.57 5.86 0.56
CA ASP A 122 25.98 6.19 0.77
C ASP A 122 26.19 7.71 0.86
N ILE A 123 25.66 8.45 -0.12
CA ILE A 123 25.78 9.92 -0.16
C ILE A 123 25.02 10.54 1.03
N ALA A 124 23.83 10.05 1.36
CA ALA A 124 23.05 10.56 2.49
C ALA A 124 23.78 10.40 3.83
N LEU A 125 24.44 9.25 4.05
CA LEU A 125 25.23 8.99 5.25
C LEU A 125 26.53 9.81 5.28
N GLU A 126 27.20 9.97 4.14
CA GLU A 126 28.39 10.82 3.98
C GLU A 126 28.09 12.28 4.36
N LEU A 127 26.95 12.79 3.88
CA LEU A 127 26.44 14.12 4.20
C LEU A 127 25.96 14.26 5.65
N GLY A 128 25.72 13.13 6.35
CA GLY A 128 25.14 13.13 7.67
C GLY A 128 23.65 13.48 7.70
N MET A 129 22.90 13.21 6.61
CA MET A 129 21.44 13.44 6.52
C MET A 129 20.66 12.71 7.62
N ASN A 130 21.25 11.66 8.20
CA ASN A 130 20.69 10.89 9.30
C ASN A 130 20.79 11.59 10.68
N ARG A 131 21.44 12.75 10.76
CA ARG A 131 21.66 13.51 11.99
C ARG A 131 20.67 14.65 12.09
N TRP A 132 20.24 14.97 13.31
CA TRP A 132 19.25 16.03 13.56
C TRP A 132 19.68 17.39 12.96
N SER A 133 20.97 17.70 12.99
CA SER A 133 21.52 19.00 12.62
C SER A 133 21.56 19.26 11.12
N PHE A 134 21.47 18.22 10.28
CA PHE A 134 21.68 18.36 8.84
C PHE A 134 20.66 19.31 8.20
N ALA A 135 19.37 19.05 8.41
CA ALA A 135 18.29 19.84 7.82
C ALA A 135 18.35 21.33 8.23
N SER A 136 18.80 21.60 9.46
CA SER A 136 18.87 22.94 10.04
C SER A 136 20.25 23.61 9.89
N SER A 137 21.21 22.95 9.22
CA SER A 137 22.60 23.46 9.08
C SER A 137 22.74 24.54 8.02
N THR A 138 21.99 24.41 6.94
CA THR A 138 22.03 25.31 5.77
C THR A 138 20.75 26.10 5.58
N ASN A 139 19.64 25.65 6.18
CA ASN A 139 18.33 26.26 6.04
C ASN A 139 17.72 26.54 7.43
N PRO A 140 16.84 27.54 7.56
CA PRO A 140 16.03 27.70 8.75
C PRO A 140 15.27 26.41 9.08
N GLU A 141 15.21 26.01 10.35
CA GLU A 141 14.62 24.73 10.79
C GLU A 141 13.18 24.49 10.25
N ARG A 142 12.43 25.58 10.11
CA ARG A 142 11.03 25.64 9.65
C ARG A 142 10.90 26.06 8.18
N SER A 143 11.94 25.91 7.38
CA SER A 143 11.85 26.13 5.94
C SER A 143 11.35 24.89 5.20
N LEU A 144 10.85 25.08 3.97
CA LEU A 144 10.43 23.97 3.11
C LEU A 144 11.60 23.10 2.67
N GLU A 145 12.78 23.69 2.49
CA GLU A 145 14.00 22.98 2.15
C GLU A 145 14.44 22.09 3.32
N ALA A 146 14.43 22.60 4.55
CA ALA A 146 14.71 21.78 5.74
C ALA A 146 13.72 20.63 5.90
N GLU A 147 12.44 20.86 5.61
CA GLU A 147 11.40 19.83 5.61
C GLU A 147 11.60 18.79 4.51
N SER A 148 11.94 19.22 3.29
CA SER A 148 12.31 18.36 2.16
C SER A 148 13.49 17.45 2.51
N MET A 149 14.49 17.95 3.25
CA MET A 149 15.62 17.13 3.71
C MET A 149 15.19 16.06 4.73
N ARG A 150 14.31 16.39 5.69
CA ARG A 150 13.76 15.42 6.65
C ARG A 150 12.94 14.34 5.93
N ARG A 151 12.08 14.75 5.00
CA ARG A 151 11.28 13.84 4.16
C ARG A 151 12.16 12.92 3.33
N THR A 152 13.25 13.43 2.75
CA THR A 152 14.21 12.63 1.97
C THR A 152 14.85 11.52 2.83
N TRP A 153 15.28 11.83 4.05
CA TRP A 153 15.84 10.82 4.95
C TRP A 153 14.81 9.75 5.35
N TRP A 154 13.59 10.16 5.71
CA TRP A 154 12.55 9.20 6.08
C TRP A 154 12.04 8.39 4.89
N GLU A 155 12.09 8.93 3.68
CA GLU A 155 11.78 8.17 2.47
C GLU A 155 12.88 7.16 2.12
N LEU A 156 14.15 7.48 2.35
CA LEU A 156 15.24 6.49 2.30
C LEU A 156 15.00 5.35 3.28
N TYR A 157 14.63 5.68 4.53
CA TYR A 157 14.32 4.70 5.56
C TYR A 157 13.20 3.76 5.13
N VAL A 158 12.10 4.31 4.60
CA VAL A 158 10.97 3.51 4.11
C VAL A 158 11.36 2.66 2.91
N THR A 159 12.05 3.25 1.93
CA THR A 159 12.47 2.58 0.69
C THR A 159 13.44 1.42 0.96
N ASP A 160 14.42 1.61 1.85
CA ASP A 160 15.38 0.57 2.26
C ASP A 160 14.67 -0.67 2.83
N ILE A 161 13.63 -0.48 3.63
CA ILE A 161 12.83 -1.57 4.20
C ILE A 161 11.99 -2.28 3.13
N PHE A 162 11.31 -1.53 2.25
CA PHE A 162 10.51 -2.15 1.18
C PHE A 162 11.36 -2.90 0.15
N MET A 163 12.51 -2.36 -0.23
CA MET A 163 13.44 -3.02 -1.15
C MET A 163 14.12 -4.25 -0.55
N ALA A 164 14.22 -4.35 0.78
CA ALA A 164 14.74 -5.54 1.46
C ALA A 164 13.82 -6.77 1.35
N VAL A 165 12.51 -6.57 1.10
CA VAL A 165 11.53 -7.66 0.96
C VAL A 165 11.92 -8.65 -0.14
N PRO A 166 12.06 -8.23 -1.42
CA PRO A 166 12.47 -9.12 -2.51
C PRO A 166 13.89 -9.67 -2.35
N LEU A 167 14.79 -8.91 -1.71
CA LEU A 167 16.17 -9.33 -1.45
C LEU A 167 16.28 -10.38 -0.35
N LYS A 168 15.20 -10.60 0.42
CA LYS A 168 15.16 -11.55 1.52
C LYS A 168 16.25 -11.30 2.58
N THR A 169 16.71 -10.05 2.70
CA THR A 169 17.77 -9.62 3.61
C THR A 169 17.23 -9.19 4.98
N THR A 170 18.12 -9.16 5.98
CA THR A 170 17.85 -8.58 7.32
C THR A 170 18.72 -7.36 7.61
N THR A 171 19.52 -6.93 6.63
CA THR A 171 20.38 -5.76 6.75
C THR A 171 19.65 -4.55 6.19
N PHE A 172 19.30 -3.62 7.07
CA PHE A 172 18.64 -2.36 6.73
C PHE A 172 19.58 -1.22 7.13
N ARG A 173 20.16 -0.56 6.16
CA ARG A 173 21.22 0.44 6.39
C ARG A 173 20.69 1.70 7.07
N CYS A 174 19.47 2.08 6.76
CA CYS A 174 18.82 3.24 7.39
C CYS A 174 18.27 2.91 8.78
N SER A 175 18.00 1.64 9.10
CA SER A 175 17.46 1.22 10.40
C SER A 175 18.51 0.97 11.47
N THR A 176 19.78 0.82 11.09
CA THR A 176 20.90 0.58 12.04
C THR A 176 21.43 1.86 12.68
N VAL A 177 21.03 3.02 12.17
CA VAL A 177 21.44 4.33 12.73
C VAL A 177 20.41 4.83 13.74
N SER A 178 20.86 5.69 14.67
CA SER A 178 19.97 6.34 15.64
C SER A 178 18.94 7.24 14.92
N PRO A 179 17.64 7.19 15.28
CA PRO A 179 16.60 8.01 14.66
C PRO A 179 16.65 9.45 15.18
N GLU A 180 17.68 10.20 14.77
CA GLU A 180 17.91 11.59 15.18
C GLU A 180 17.20 12.61 14.31
N VAL A 181 16.79 12.24 13.10
CA VAL A 181 16.07 13.14 12.21
C VAL A 181 14.65 13.38 12.75
N ALA A 182 14.26 14.64 12.85
CA ALA A 182 12.90 14.99 13.28
C ALA A 182 11.86 14.47 12.27
N LEU A 183 10.64 14.22 12.76
CA LEU A 183 9.54 13.69 11.98
C LEU A 183 9.00 14.74 10.99
N PRO A 184 8.57 14.32 9.79
CA PRO A 184 7.95 15.23 8.81
C PRO A 184 6.64 15.84 9.31
N CYS A 185 6.28 17.02 8.82
CA CYS A 185 5.00 17.66 9.08
C CYS A 185 3.85 17.05 8.28
N GLU A 186 2.62 17.53 8.49
CA GLU A 186 1.45 17.14 7.69
C GLU A 186 1.59 17.54 6.22
N GLU A 187 1.02 16.73 5.32
CA GLU A 187 1.04 16.98 3.88
C GLU A 187 0.33 18.28 3.50
N SER A 188 -0.77 18.60 4.18
CA SER A 188 -1.50 19.87 3.95
C SER A 188 -0.64 21.09 4.30
N THR A 189 0.10 21.03 5.41
CA THR A 189 1.04 22.10 5.80
C THR A 189 2.18 22.25 4.80
N TYR A 190 2.75 21.13 4.36
CA TYR A 190 3.85 21.13 3.40
C TYR A 190 3.40 21.67 2.04
N ASN A 191 2.28 21.19 1.51
CA ASN A 191 1.79 21.53 0.17
C ASN A 191 1.24 22.96 0.06
N CYS A 192 0.74 23.55 1.14
CA CYS A 192 0.29 24.94 1.13
C CYS A 192 1.43 25.97 1.17
N ALA A 193 2.69 25.54 1.14
CA ALA A 193 3.87 26.41 1.32
C ALA A 193 3.75 27.33 2.56
N GLY A 194 3.07 26.83 3.60
CA GLY A 194 2.79 27.58 4.83
C GLY A 194 3.96 27.56 5.81
N ASP A 195 3.76 28.18 6.98
CA ASP A 195 4.74 28.13 8.07
C ASP A 195 4.88 26.68 8.59
N ILE A 196 6.04 26.07 8.34
CA ILE A 196 6.30 24.69 8.77
C ILE A 196 6.34 24.67 10.29
N SER A 197 5.48 23.83 10.86
CA SER A 197 5.43 23.65 12.31
C SER A 197 6.77 23.19 12.86
N LYS A 198 7.04 23.52 14.13
CA LYS A 198 8.27 23.05 14.80
C LYS A 198 8.39 21.52 14.64
N PRO A 199 9.49 21.01 14.09
CA PRO A 199 9.69 19.57 13.93
C PRO A 199 9.69 18.87 15.29
N ARG A 200 9.11 17.67 15.32
CA ARG A 200 9.01 16.85 16.54
C ARG A 200 9.85 15.59 16.40
N MET A 201 10.38 15.10 17.51
CA MET A 201 11.30 13.96 17.50
C MET A 201 10.56 12.62 17.61
N MET A 202 11.19 11.56 17.11
CA MET A 202 10.68 10.17 17.23
C MET A 202 10.37 9.78 18.70
N ILE A 203 11.14 10.26 19.66
CA ILE A 203 10.88 9.99 21.09
C ILE A 203 9.58 10.62 21.59
N GLU A 204 9.22 11.81 21.08
CA GLU A 204 7.94 12.45 21.42
C GLU A 204 6.78 11.64 20.84
N PHE A 205 6.92 11.17 19.60
CA PHE A 205 5.93 10.32 18.96
C PHE A 205 5.72 8.99 19.69
N LYS A 206 6.78 8.35 20.19
CA LYS A 206 6.65 7.15 21.02
C LYS A 206 5.97 7.42 22.36
N ARG A 207 6.24 8.58 22.97
CA ARG A 207 5.62 9.01 24.23
C ARG A 207 4.15 9.39 24.10
N ARG A 208 3.62 9.55 22.88
CA ARG A 208 2.21 9.94 22.64
C ARG A 208 1.21 9.01 23.34
N ILE A 209 1.52 7.71 23.42
CA ILE A 209 0.66 6.69 24.04
C ILE A 209 0.55 6.90 25.57
N LEU A 210 1.51 7.62 26.16
CA LEU A 210 1.56 7.91 27.59
C LEU A 210 1.05 9.33 27.92
N ALA A 211 0.66 10.11 26.91
CA ALA A 211 0.17 11.46 27.12
C ALA A 211 -1.25 11.45 27.68
N ALA A 212 -1.58 12.45 28.50
CA ALA A 212 -2.93 12.60 29.05
C ALA A 212 -3.96 13.01 27.97
N GLU A 213 -3.49 13.63 26.89
CA GLU A 213 -4.30 14.07 25.76
C GLU A 213 -3.85 13.36 24.48
N ASP A 214 -4.81 13.09 23.59
CA ASP A 214 -4.56 12.50 22.27
C ASP A 214 -3.74 13.43 21.40
N THR A 215 -2.43 13.26 21.48
CA THR A 215 -1.48 14.03 20.70
C THR A 215 -1.45 13.50 19.27
N VAL A 216 -1.96 14.29 18.33
CA VAL A 216 -1.97 13.95 16.90
C VAL A 216 -0.63 14.31 16.26
N PHE A 217 -0.07 13.37 15.48
CA PHE A 217 1.12 13.58 14.67
C PHE A 217 0.77 13.50 13.18
N SER A 218 1.76 13.82 12.33
CA SER A 218 1.58 13.74 10.88
C SER A 218 1.31 12.32 10.41
N SER A 219 0.57 12.18 9.32
CA SER A 219 0.35 10.89 8.66
C SER A 219 1.66 10.20 8.27
N PHE A 220 2.66 10.99 7.88
CA PHE A 220 4.02 10.50 7.62
C PHE A 220 4.63 9.83 8.88
N SER A 221 4.41 10.38 10.08
CA SER A 221 4.90 9.77 11.33
C SER A 221 4.32 8.38 11.55
N TYR A 222 3.02 8.19 11.29
CA TYR A 222 2.37 6.88 11.40
C TYR A 222 2.83 5.89 10.32
N ARG A 223 3.10 6.37 9.09
CA ARG A 223 3.74 5.59 8.03
C ARG A 223 5.12 5.08 8.46
N ILE A 224 5.96 5.94 9.04
CA ILE A 224 7.28 5.55 9.54
C ILE A 224 7.16 4.41 10.57
N GLU A 225 6.25 4.53 11.54
CA GLU A 225 6.03 3.48 12.55
C GLU A 225 5.54 2.17 11.94
N ALA A 226 4.62 2.24 10.98
CA ALA A 226 4.14 1.09 10.24
C ALA A 226 5.28 0.37 9.51
N THR A 227 6.16 1.13 8.85
CA THR A 227 7.34 0.60 8.17
C THR A 227 8.35 0.02 9.17
N THR A 228 8.52 0.61 10.36
CA THR A 228 9.32 0.01 11.44
C THR A 228 8.75 -1.34 11.89
N ILE A 229 7.43 -1.48 11.99
CA ILE A 229 6.78 -2.75 12.33
C ILE A 229 7.00 -3.78 11.21
N LEU A 230 6.88 -3.38 9.93
CA LEU A 230 7.23 -4.22 8.79
C LEU A 230 8.69 -4.72 8.89
N CYS A 231 9.65 -3.83 9.17
CA CYS A 231 11.05 -4.20 9.36
C CYS A 231 11.21 -5.30 10.44
N ARG A 232 10.51 -5.19 11.57
CA ARG A 232 10.53 -6.20 12.64
C ARG A 232 9.97 -7.55 12.18
N VAL A 233 8.90 -7.55 11.37
CA VAL A 233 8.37 -8.78 10.75
C VAL A 233 9.39 -9.43 9.82
N LEU A 234 10.04 -8.64 8.97
CA LEU A 234 11.04 -9.15 8.01
C LEU A 234 12.23 -9.80 8.74
N VAL A 235 12.74 -9.15 9.80
CA VAL A 235 13.79 -9.74 10.65
C VAL A 235 13.31 -11.04 11.29
N LEU A 236 12.13 -11.02 11.92
CA LEU A 236 11.59 -12.18 12.64
C LEU A 236 11.40 -13.39 11.72
N ASN A 237 10.95 -13.19 10.49
CA ASN A 237 10.76 -14.25 9.50
C ASN A 237 12.07 -14.91 9.04
N ARG A 238 13.23 -14.34 9.38
CA ARG A 238 14.56 -14.88 9.03
C ARG A 238 15.26 -15.53 10.21
N LEU A 239 14.75 -15.36 11.42
CA LEU A 239 15.26 -16.02 12.62
C LEU A 239 14.76 -17.48 12.64
N ARG A 240 15.70 -18.44 12.62
CA ARG A 240 15.38 -19.87 12.72
C ARG A 240 14.81 -20.22 14.10
N ASP A 241 15.45 -19.72 15.15
CA ASP A 241 15.07 -19.94 16.55
C ASP A 241 14.65 -18.61 17.19
N CYS A 242 13.42 -18.18 16.95
CA CYS A 242 12.88 -16.99 17.62
C CYS A 242 12.20 -17.37 18.94
N HIS A 243 12.54 -16.65 20.01
CA HIS A 243 11.83 -16.74 21.28
C HIS A 243 10.36 -16.36 21.08
N ARG A 244 9.44 -17.05 21.75
CA ARG A 244 7.98 -16.83 21.60
C ARG A 244 7.59 -15.38 21.87
N ASP A 245 8.28 -14.72 22.80
CA ASP A 245 8.06 -13.32 23.14
C ASP A 245 8.36 -12.36 21.99
N HIS A 246 9.31 -12.68 21.09
CA HIS A 246 9.59 -11.83 19.93
C HIS A 246 8.42 -11.82 18.96
N LEU A 247 7.83 -12.98 18.69
CA LEU A 247 6.62 -13.10 17.88
C LEU A 247 5.47 -12.32 18.53
N GLN A 248 5.20 -12.58 19.81
CA GLN A 248 4.13 -11.91 20.54
C GLN A 248 4.32 -10.38 20.56
N ALA A 249 5.55 -9.89 20.73
CA ALA A 249 5.84 -8.46 20.74
C ALA A 249 5.61 -7.79 19.37
N VAL A 250 5.79 -8.51 18.26
CA VAL A 250 5.47 -8.00 16.92
C VAL A 250 3.98 -8.04 16.67
N GLU A 251 3.29 -9.10 17.07
CA GLU A 251 1.82 -9.18 17.00
C GLU A 251 1.15 -8.07 17.81
N ASN A 252 1.63 -7.83 19.04
CA ASN A 252 1.15 -6.73 19.87
C ASN A 252 1.37 -5.38 19.18
N ALA A 253 2.50 -5.19 18.49
CA ALA A 253 2.76 -3.94 17.77
C ALA A 253 1.83 -3.73 16.57
N LEU A 254 1.52 -4.78 15.80
CA LEU A 254 0.57 -4.72 14.69
C LEU A 254 -0.82 -4.28 15.16
N VAL A 255 -1.32 -4.89 16.24
CA VAL A 255 -2.65 -4.58 16.80
C VAL A 255 -2.64 -3.21 17.51
N SER A 256 -1.59 -2.94 18.29
CA SER A 256 -1.43 -1.69 19.02
C SER A 256 -1.36 -0.48 18.08
N TRP A 257 -0.76 -0.61 16.90
CA TRP A 257 -0.66 0.50 15.96
C TRP A 257 -2.05 1.04 15.58
N ILE A 258 -2.97 0.15 15.18
CA ILE A 258 -4.33 0.51 14.79
C ILE A 258 -5.10 1.09 15.98
N ASN A 259 -5.02 0.44 17.15
CA ASN A 259 -5.79 0.83 18.33
C ASN A 259 -5.36 2.16 18.96
N HIS A 260 -4.17 2.65 18.66
CA HIS A 260 -3.66 3.93 19.17
C HIS A 260 -3.60 5.02 18.09
N LEU A 261 -4.28 4.82 16.95
CA LEU A 261 -4.51 5.91 16.00
C LEU A 261 -5.52 6.89 16.62
N PRO A 262 -5.23 8.20 16.62
CA PRO A 262 -6.22 9.20 17.00
C PRO A 262 -7.35 9.22 15.98
N SER A 263 -8.55 9.65 16.38
CA SER A 263 -9.74 9.62 15.51
C SER A 263 -9.53 10.31 14.16
N LYS A 264 -8.75 11.39 14.12
CA LYS A 264 -8.41 12.14 12.89
C LYS A 264 -7.52 11.36 11.90
N LYS A 265 -6.96 10.23 12.30
CA LYS A 265 -6.05 9.39 11.50
C LYS A 265 -6.58 7.96 11.35
N LEU A 266 -7.83 7.69 11.74
CA LEU A 266 -8.46 6.39 11.50
C LEU A 266 -8.90 6.24 10.03
N ASP A 267 -9.45 7.32 9.47
CA ASP A 267 -9.96 7.32 8.11
C ASP A 267 -8.86 7.68 7.12
N ILE A 268 -8.82 6.93 6.00
CA ILE A 268 -7.92 7.19 4.88
C ILE A 268 -8.44 8.33 4.00
N VAL A 269 -9.75 8.55 4.00
CA VAL A 269 -10.43 9.53 3.15
C VAL A 269 -11.12 10.56 4.01
N ASP A 270 -10.91 11.83 3.70
CA ASP A 270 -11.56 12.94 4.39
C ASP A 270 -13.01 13.15 3.95
N SER A 271 -13.72 14.07 4.61
CA SER A 271 -15.10 14.41 4.31
C SER A 271 -15.33 14.96 2.89
N TYR A 272 -14.26 15.33 2.18
CA TYR A 272 -14.29 15.86 0.82
C TYR A 272 -13.90 14.82 -0.24
N GLY A 273 -13.58 13.59 0.19
CA GLY A 273 -13.15 12.52 -0.71
C GLY A 273 -11.66 12.55 -1.05
N ASN A 274 -10.86 13.39 -0.38
CA ASN A 274 -9.41 13.38 -0.58
C ASN A 274 -8.78 12.21 0.18
N VAL A 275 -7.87 11.51 -0.49
CA VAL A 275 -7.11 10.41 0.10
C VAL A 275 -5.88 10.98 0.82
N ASP A 276 -5.73 10.66 2.10
CA ASP A 276 -4.48 10.81 2.81
C ASP A 276 -3.52 9.68 2.39
N GLU A 277 -2.69 9.96 1.39
CA GLU A 277 -1.77 8.98 0.80
C GLU A 277 -0.80 8.38 1.84
N MET A 278 -0.35 9.17 2.82
CA MET A 278 0.57 8.69 3.84
C MET A 278 -0.13 7.71 4.79
N MET A 279 -1.38 7.98 5.19
CA MET A 279 -2.18 7.04 5.97
C MET A 279 -2.58 5.80 5.16
N PHE A 280 -2.97 5.97 3.90
CA PHE A 280 -3.23 4.85 2.99
C PHE A 280 -2.03 3.89 2.95
N GLN A 281 -0.83 4.42 2.71
CA GLN A 281 0.40 3.63 2.73
C GLN A 281 0.65 2.99 4.11
N ALA A 282 0.39 3.70 5.21
CA ALA A 282 0.60 3.17 6.55
C ALA A 282 -0.32 1.97 6.85
N HIS A 283 -1.63 2.09 6.57
CA HIS A 283 -2.59 0.99 6.72
C HIS A 283 -2.23 -0.20 5.83
N LEU A 284 -1.87 0.05 4.57
CA LEU A 284 -1.44 -0.99 3.65
C LEU A 284 -0.17 -1.69 4.15
N THR A 285 0.79 -0.93 4.70
CA THR A 285 2.05 -1.46 5.27
C THR A 285 1.78 -2.37 6.46
N ILE A 286 0.88 -1.99 7.38
CA ILE A 286 0.50 -2.82 8.52
C ILE A 286 -0.20 -4.11 8.07
N ALA A 287 -1.14 -4.01 7.13
CA ALA A 287 -1.81 -5.18 6.58
C ALA A 287 -0.83 -6.11 5.87
N TYR A 288 0.11 -5.55 5.10
CA TYR A 288 1.16 -6.31 4.43
C TYR A 288 2.10 -7.00 5.43
N ALA A 289 2.55 -6.28 6.46
CA ALA A 289 3.35 -6.85 7.53
C ALA A 289 2.62 -8.01 8.25
N ALA A 290 1.32 -7.87 8.52
CA ALA A 290 0.52 -8.93 9.12
C ALA A 290 0.39 -10.16 8.18
N MET A 291 0.17 -9.96 6.88
CA MET A 291 0.17 -11.06 5.90
C MET A 291 1.52 -11.79 5.88
N LEU A 292 2.63 -11.05 5.81
CA LEU A 292 3.99 -11.62 5.82
C LEU A 292 4.31 -12.36 7.12
N LEU A 293 3.78 -11.90 8.27
CA LEU A 293 3.97 -12.55 9.55
C LEU A 293 3.18 -13.87 9.64
N HIS A 294 1.92 -13.87 9.22
CA HIS A 294 1.01 -14.96 9.47
C HIS A 294 1.01 -16.03 8.37
N LEU A 295 1.16 -15.66 7.11
CA LEU A 295 1.17 -16.59 6.00
C LEU A 295 2.11 -17.79 6.20
N PRO A 296 3.42 -17.61 6.49
CA PRO A 296 4.34 -18.76 6.64
C PRO A 296 4.07 -19.62 7.89
N ARG A 297 3.19 -19.18 8.79
CA ARG A 297 2.77 -19.91 10.01
C ARG A 297 1.38 -20.53 9.89
N SER A 298 0.71 -20.32 8.77
CA SER A 298 -0.67 -20.76 8.51
C SER A 298 -0.73 -22.09 7.76
N ASP A 299 -1.95 -22.58 7.49
CA ASP A 299 -2.18 -23.76 6.64
C ASP A 299 -2.34 -23.41 5.15
N LEU A 300 -2.44 -22.12 4.80
CA LEU A 300 -2.55 -21.62 3.42
C LEU A 300 -1.33 -21.90 2.49
N PRO A 301 -0.08 -21.95 2.98
CA PRO A 301 1.12 -22.30 2.19
C PRO A 301 1.01 -23.52 1.30
N SER A 302 0.33 -24.58 1.76
CA SER A 302 0.17 -25.83 1.00
C SER A 302 -0.66 -25.62 -0.27
N VAL A 303 -1.66 -24.74 -0.20
CA VAL A 303 -2.53 -24.35 -1.32
C VAL A 303 -1.77 -23.48 -2.33
N LEU A 304 -0.87 -22.63 -1.85
CA LEU A 304 -0.06 -21.73 -2.70
C LEU A 304 1.15 -22.40 -3.35
N SER A 305 1.60 -23.55 -2.83
CA SER A 305 2.80 -24.26 -3.31
C SER A 305 2.69 -24.77 -4.76
N GLN A 306 1.48 -24.86 -5.30
CA GLN A 306 1.21 -25.51 -6.59
C GLN A 306 1.39 -24.57 -7.79
N SER A 307 1.46 -23.24 -7.58
CA SER A 307 1.30 -22.26 -8.68
C SER A 307 2.36 -21.13 -8.71
N GLN A 308 3.50 -21.24 -8.04
CA GLN A 308 4.44 -20.11 -7.84
C GLN A 308 5.73 -20.20 -8.68
N PRO A 309 5.90 -19.37 -9.72
CA PRO A 309 7.19 -19.20 -10.38
C PRO A 309 8.10 -18.14 -9.73
N ASP A 310 7.61 -17.34 -8.76
CA ASP A 310 8.35 -16.18 -8.25
C ASP A 310 8.12 -15.90 -6.76
N ASP A 311 8.95 -16.51 -5.90
CA ASP A 311 8.85 -16.41 -4.44
C ASP A 311 9.54 -15.15 -3.86
N ARG A 312 9.81 -14.13 -4.67
CA ARG A 312 10.59 -12.95 -4.28
C ARG A 312 9.98 -12.20 -3.10
N PHE A 313 8.68 -11.91 -3.14
CA PHE A 313 8.06 -10.91 -2.25
C PHE A 313 7.51 -11.44 -0.92
N TRP A 314 7.47 -12.75 -0.73
CA TRP A 314 7.00 -13.37 0.51
C TRP A 314 7.97 -14.47 0.96
N PRO A 315 7.94 -14.87 2.23
CA PRO A 315 8.78 -15.96 2.71
C PRO A 315 8.50 -17.24 1.91
N GLY A 316 9.57 -17.94 1.51
CA GLY A 316 9.46 -19.27 0.92
C GLY A 316 8.83 -20.25 1.92
N LEU A 317 8.17 -21.29 1.39
CA LEU A 317 7.30 -22.22 2.14
C LEU A 317 8.10 -23.24 2.98
N THR A 318 9.34 -22.91 3.33
CA THR A 318 10.35 -23.86 3.83
C THR A 318 10.53 -23.76 5.35
N GLY A 319 9.83 -24.64 6.07
CA GLY A 319 10.10 -24.94 7.46
C GLY A 319 9.04 -24.44 8.44
N GLN A 320 8.79 -25.22 9.49
CA GLN A 320 7.89 -24.83 10.57
C GLN A 320 8.51 -23.66 11.34
N LEU A 321 8.04 -22.44 11.08
CA LEU A 321 8.37 -21.30 11.91
C LEU A 321 7.74 -21.48 13.30
N SER A 322 8.49 -21.10 14.34
CA SER A 322 7.99 -21.07 15.71
C SER A 322 6.73 -20.19 15.82
N SER A 323 5.78 -20.65 16.64
CA SER A 323 4.46 -20.03 16.79
C SER A 323 3.99 -20.03 18.24
N THR A 324 3.28 -18.96 18.61
CA THR A 324 2.48 -18.85 19.84
C THR A 324 1.07 -19.40 19.66
N PHE A 325 0.55 -19.37 18.44
CA PHE A 325 -0.82 -19.74 18.09
C PHE A 325 -0.90 -21.01 17.23
N THR A 326 -2.10 -21.54 17.06
CA THR A 326 -2.36 -22.63 16.11
C THR A 326 -2.23 -22.13 14.67
N ARG A 327 -1.97 -23.04 13.74
CA ARG A 327 -1.90 -22.71 12.30
C ARG A 327 -3.20 -22.13 11.78
N LEU A 328 -4.34 -22.63 12.24
CA LEU A 328 -5.66 -22.08 11.94
C LEU A 328 -5.78 -20.60 12.32
N VAL A 329 -5.33 -20.20 13.52
CA VAL A 329 -5.35 -18.79 13.94
C VAL A 329 -4.49 -17.94 13.01
N HIS A 330 -3.35 -18.46 12.55
CA HIS A 330 -2.53 -17.76 11.56
C HIS A 330 -3.21 -17.66 10.20
N SER A 331 -3.93 -18.70 9.74
CA SER A 331 -4.75 -18.63 8.52
C SER A 331 -5.78 -17.50 8.63
N ILE A 332 -6.54 -17.47 9.74
CA ILE A 332 -7.55 -16.42 9.98
C ILE A 332 -6.92 -15.03 9.98
N LYS A 333 -5.80 -14.83 10.70
CA LYS A 333 -5.13 -13.53 10.75
C LYS A 333 -4.54 -13.10 9.39
N ALA A 334 -4.04 -14.04 8.59
CA ALA A 334 -3.55 -13.76 7.23
C ALA A 334 -4.71 -13.35 6.30
N THR A 335 -5.81 -14.10 6.32
CA THR A 335 -7.04 -13.79 5.58
C THR A 335 -7.58 -12.43 5.98
N GLU A 336 -7.68 -12.15 7.28
CA GLU A 336 -8.14 -10.86 7.78
C GLU A 336 -7.24 -9.69 7.35
N ALA A 337 -5.92 -9.88 7.39
CA ALA A 337 -4.98 -8.87 6.90
C ALA A 337 -5.15 -8.60 5.40
N SER A 338 -5.35 -9.64 4.59
CA SER A 338 -5.64 -9.48 3.15
C SER A 338 -7.00 -8.79 2.89
N ARG A 339 -8.01 -9.05 3.73
CA ARG A 339 -9.30 -8.36 3.65
C ARG A 339 -9.13 -6.85 3.83
N ARG A 340 -8.35 -6.41 4.82
CA ARG A 340 -8.06 -4.99 5.05
C ARG A 340 -7.44 -4.29 3.83
N ILE A 341 -6.59 -4.99 3.08
CA ILE A 341 -6.04 -4.43 1.81
C ILE A 341 -7.16 -4.23 0.78
N SER A 342 -8.01 -5.24 0.59
CA SER A 342 -9.13 -5.15 -0.36
C SER A 342 -10.11 -4.03 0.03
N ASP A 343 -10.38 -3.86 1.33
CA ASP A 343 -11.26 -2.83 1.85
C ASP A 343 -10.66 -1.42 1.62
N SER A 344 -9.37 -1.22 1.92
CA SER A 344 -8.68 0.05 1.66
C SER A 344 -8.66 0.42 0.17
N ILE A 345 -8.44 -0.56 -0.72
CA ILE A 345 -8.43 -0.36 -2.17
C ILE A 345 -9.82 -0.04 -2.72
N SER A 346 -10.87 -0.61 -2.12
CA SER A 346 -12.25 -0.31 -2.50
C SER A 346 -12.60 1.17 -2.24
N VAL A 347 -11.99 1.77 -1.22
CA VAL A 347 -12.14 3.20 -0.89
C VAL A 347 -11.20 4.07 -1.73
N CYS A 348 -10.01 3.58 -2.08
CA CYS A 348 -8.99 4.30 -2.86
C CYS A 348 -8.69 3.57 -4.19
N PRO A 349 -9.59 3.60 -5.19
CA PRO A 349 -9.48 2.73 -6.37
C PRO A 349 -8.40 3.19 -7.38
N ASN A 350 -7.84 4.40 -7.24
CA ASN A 350 -6.88 4.94 -8.20
C ASN A 350 -5.45 4.45 -7.95
N VAL A 351 -5.26 3.14 -8.09
CA VAL A 351 -4.01 2.44 -7.79
C VAL A 351 -2.79 2.90 -8.60
N SER A 352 -3.01 3.53 -9.76
CA SER A 352 -1.93 4.08 -10.58
C SER A 352 -1.22 5.30 -9.97
N LYS A 353 -1.82 5.94 -8.95
CA LYS A 353 -1.25 7.11 -8.27
C LYS A 353 -0.55 6.78 -6.96
N HIS A 354 -0.70 5.56 -6.47
CA HIS A 354 -0.07 5.11 -5.23
C HIS A 354 1.37 4.67 -5.50
N THR A 355 2.15 4.52 -4.42
CA THR A 355 3.52 4.03 -4.51
C THR A 355 3.63 2.67 -5.22
N PRO A 356 4.64 2.41 -6.07
CA PRO A 356 4.89 1.08 -6.64
C PRO A 356 5.07 -0.03 -5.59
N PHE A 357 5.42 0.33 -4.35
CA PHE A 357 5.56 -0.62 -3.24
C PHE A 357 4.24 -1.32 -2.85
N ILE A 358 3.09 -0.83 -3.31
CA ILE A 358 1.81 -1.51 -3.07
C ILE A 358 1.66 -2.81 -3.86
N VAL A 359 2.34 -2.93 -5.01
CA VAL A 359 2.10 -4.01 -5.99
C VAL A 359 2.33 -5.40 -5.39
N PRO A 360 3.41 -5.67 -4.63
CA PRO A 360 3.57 -6.95 -3.96
C PRO A 360 2.50 -7.24 -2.90
N ALA A 361 2.07 -6.22 -2.16
CA ALA A 361 1.04 -6.36 -1.14
C ALA A 361 -0.32 -6.72 -1.75
N LEU A 362 -0.68 -6.10 -2.89
CA LEU A 362 -1.88 -6.45 -3.66
C LEU A 362 -1.82 -7.90 -4.13
N THR A 363 -0.70 -8.32 -4.72
CA THR A 363 -0.53 -9.69 -5.21
C THR A 363 -0.64 -10.70 -4.07
N LEU A 364 0.03 -10.46 -2.94
CA LEU A 364 -0.06 -11.32 -1.76
C LEU A 364 -1.49 -11.39 -1.19
N CYS A 365 -2.21 -10.26 -1.20
CA CYS A 365 -3.62 -10.21 -0.85
C CYS A 365 -4.45 -11.13 -1.75
N GLY A 366 -4.31 -11.03 -3.07
CA GLY A 366 -5.00 -11.88 -4.03
C GLY A 366 -4.69 -13.37 -3.83
N LEU A 367 -3.41 -13.71 -3.61
CA LEU A 367 -2.99 -15.09 -3.35
C LEU A 367 -3.59 -15.64 -2.04
N ILE A 368 -3.59 -14.87 -0.95
CA ILE A 368 -4.19 -15.30 0.32
C ILE A 368 -5.70 -15.50 0.18
N GLN A 369 -6.40 -14.60 -0.51
CA GLN A 369 -7.84 -14.72 -0.76
C GLN A 369 -8.14 -15.97 -1.62
N LEU A 370 -7.29 -16.25 -2.61
CA LEU A 370 -7.38 -17.45 -3.43
C LEU A 370 -7.14 -18.73 -2.64
N ALA A 371 -6.12 -18.76 -1.77
CA ALA A 371 -5.86 -19.91 -0.92
C ALA A 371 -6.97 -20.13 0.12
N THR A 372 -7.57 -19.04 0.59
CA THR A 372 -8.68 -19.10 1.55
C THR A 372 -9.95 -19.66 0.89
N SER A 373 -10.22 -19.31 -0.37
CA SER A 373 -11.44 -19.75 -1.07
C SER A 373 -11.52 -21.28 -1.24
N THR A 374 -10.40 -21.99 -1.24
CA THR A 374 -10.38 -23.46 -1.29
C THR A 374 -10.64 -24.12 0.08
N SER A 375 -10.47 -23.35 1.16
CA SER A 375 -10.58 -23.84 2.54
C SER A 375 -11.92 -23.47 3.19
N HIS A 376 -12.58 -22.42 2.71
CA HIS A 376 -13.88 -21.95 3.21
C HIS A 376 -15.06 -22.64 2.50
N SER A 377 -16.26 -22.50 3.07
CA SER A 377 -17.50 -23.01 2.46
C SER A 377 -17.84 -22.30 1.15
N GLU A 378 -18.65 -22.96 0.31
CA GLU A 378 -19.12 -22.39 -0.97
C GLU A 378 -19.91 -21.09 -0.79
N GLU A 379 -20.52 -20.86 0.39
CA GLU A 379 -21.23 -19.63 0.73
C GLU A 379 -20.30 -18.41 0.77
N CYS A 380 -19.03 -18.60 1.14
CA CYS A 380 -18.03 -17.52 1.18
C CYS A 380 -17.29 -17.34 -0.15
N PHE A 381 -17.54 -18.20 -1.14
CA PHE A 381 -16.77 -18.22 -2.40
C PHE A 381 -16.86 -16.89 -3.14
N ASP A 382 -18.06 -16.31 -3.25
CA ASP A 382 -18.30 -15.05 -3.96
C ASP A 382 -17.48 -13.89 -3.35
N HIS A 383 -17.44 -13.82 -2.02
CA HIS A 383 -16.64 -12.83 -1.29
C HIS A 383 -15.14 -12.92 -1.59
N HIS A 384 -14.59 -14.14 -1.71
CA HIS A 384 -13.18 -14.33 -2.05
C HIS A 384 -12.93 -14.07 -3.55
N CYS A 385 -13.81 -14.56 -4.42
CA CYS A 385 -13.74 -14.36 -5.86
C CYS A 385 -13.79 -12.88 -6.25
N ASN A 386 -14.69 -12.10 -5.64
CA ASN A 386 -14.77 -10.66 -5.87
C ASN A 386 -13.52 -9.91 -5.39
N ARG A 387 -12.93 -10.31 -4.27
CA ARG A 387 -11.65 -9.74 -3.80
C ARG A 387 -10.49 -10.06 -4.74
N VAL A 388 -10.36 -11.30 -5.20
CA VAL A 388 -9.35 -11.69 -6.20
C VAL A 388 -9.56 -10.90 -7.50
N THR A 389 -10.80 -10.73 -7.94
CA THR A 389 -11.18 -9.95 -9.13
C THR A 389 -10.80 -8.48 -8.99
N LEU A 390 -11.07 -7.86 -7.84
CA LEU A 390 -10.67 -6.49 -7.53
C LEU A 390 -9.15 -6.31 -7.65
N ILE A 391 -8.38 -7.21 -7.02
CA ILE A 391 -6.91 -7.18 -7.06
C ILE A 391 -6.39 -7.36 -8.49
N LEU A 392 -6.93 -8.31 -9.26
CA LEU A 392 -6.57 -8.49 -10.67
C LEU A 392 -6.86 -7.22 -11.48
N GLY A 393 -7.99 -6.56 -11.24
CA GLY A 393 -8.33 -5.27 -11.84
C GLY A 393 -7.30 -4.17 -11.52
N CYS A 394 -6.87 -4.10 -10.25
CA CYS A 394 -5.86 -3.14 -9.80
C CYS A 394 -4.50 -3.37 -10.46
N LEU A 395 -4.01 -4.61 -10.45
CA LEU A 395 -2.75 -4.97 -11.11
C LEU A 395 -2.83 -4.72 -12.62
N LYS A 396 -3.98 -5.04 -13.25
CA LYS A 396 -4.23 -4.78 -14.67
C LYS A 396 -4.22 -3.29 -15.03
N SER A 397 -4.66 -2.42 -14.12
CA SER A 397 -4.57 -0.97 -14.29
C SER A 397 -3.12 -0.51 -14.15
N THR A 398 -2.44 -0.95 -13.09
CA THR A 398 -1.08 -0.53 -12.72
C THR A 398 -0.02 -0.93 -13.75
N GLN A 399 -0.17 -2.10 -14.39
CA GLN A 399 0.78 -2.58 -15.42
C GLN A 399 0.86 -1.68 -16.66
N ARG A 400 -0.10 -0.76 -16.86
CA ARG A 400 -0.03 0.24 -17.93
C ARG A 400 1.11 1.23 -17.74
N THR A 401 1.58 1.38 -16.50
CA THR A 401 2.67 2.30 -16.13
C THR A 401 3.89 1.53 -15.63
N TRP A 402 3.68 0.52 -14.79
CA TRP A 402 4.76 -0.17 -14.07
C TRP A 402 4.85 -1.65 -14.45
N LYS A 403 5.96 -2.05 -15.06
CA LYS A 403 6.23 -3.43 -15.50
C LYS A 403 6.18 -4.46 -14.37
N LEU A 404 6.52 -4.07 -13.14
CA LEU A 404 6.39 -4.96 -11.97
C LEU A 404 4.96 -5.50 -11.81
N ALA A 405 3.93 -4.69 -12.09
CA ALA A 405 2.56 -5.14 -11.99
C ALA A 405 2.17 -6.14 -13.09
N GLU A 406 2.83 -6.12 -14.25
CA GLU A 406 2.57 -7.05 -15.36
C GLU A 406 2.93 -8.48 -14.97
N SER A 407 4.16 -8.71 -14.49
CA SER A 407 4.63 -10.05 -14.12
C SER A 407 3.77 -10.66 -13.01
N LEU A 408 3.44 -9.85 -11.99
CA LEU A 408 2.62 -10.28 -10.86
C LEU A 408 1.13 -10.44 -11.21
N TYR A 409 0.59 -9.62 -12.11
CA TYR A 409 -0.75 -9.82 -12.68
C TYR A 409 -0.86 -11.18 -13.36
N HIS A 410 0.10 -11.52 -14.22
CA HIS A 410 0.09 -12.80 -14.93
C HIS A 410 0.20 -13.99 -13.97
N ALA A 411 1.05 -13.91 -12.95
CA ALA A 411 1.19 -14.96 -11.94
C ALA A 411 -0.12 -15.19 -11.16
N LEU A 412 -0.72 -14.12 -10.64
CA LEU A 412 -1.99 -14.21 -9.89
C LEU A 412 -3.13 -14.70 -10.80
N ARG A 413 -3.22 -14.20 -12.04
CA ARG A 413 -4.29 -14.58 -12.98
C ARG A 413 -4.22 -16.06 -13.35
N SER A 414 -3.01 -16.59 -13.59
CA SER A 414 -2.84 -18.01 -13.87
C SER A 414 -3.24 -18.87 -12.67
N SER A 415 -2.81 -18.49 -11.45
CA SER A 415 -3.22 -19.19 -10.22
C SER A 415 -4.74 -19.14 -10.02
N ALA A 416 -5.36 -17.98 -10.25
CA ALA A 416 -6.80 -17.80 -10.12
C ALA A 416 -7.57 -18.65 -11.13
N ALA A 417 -7.08 -18.76 -12.37
CA ALA A 417 -7.70 -19.61 -13.38
C ALA A 417 -7.63 -21.10 -13.00
N GLU A 418 -6.52 -21.56 -12.42
CA GLU A 418 -6.40 -22.95 -11.95
C GLU A 418 -7.35 -23.26 -10.79
N VAL A 419 -7.47 -22.35 -9.83
CA VAL A 419 -8.18 -22.61 -8.57
C VAL A 419 -9.67 -22.25 -8.63
N LEU A 420 -10.06 -21.20 -9.36
CA LEU A 420 -11.44 -20.70 -9.37
C LEU A 420 -12.30 -21.27 -10.49
N SER A 421 -11.74 -21.77 -11.60
CA SER A 421 -12.53 -22.11 -12.81
C SER A 421 -13.66 -23.11 -12.52
N ASP A 422 -13.35 -24.25 -11.91
CA ASP A 422 -14.36 -25.28 -11.59
C ASP A 422 -15.45 -24.76 -10.63
N SER A 423 -15.07 -23.89 -9.69
CA SER A 423 -15.99 -23.31 -8.71
C SER A 423 -16.88 -22.23 -9.34
N MET A 424 -16.33 -21.44 -10.26
CA MET A 424 -17.08 -20.46 -11.05
C MET A 424 -18.08 -21.13 -11.99
N GLU A 425 -17.72 -22.25 -12.62
CA GLU A 425 -18.63 -23.02 -13.47
C GLU A 425 -19.83 -23.56 -12.68
N LYS A 426 -19.57 -24.15 -11.50
CA LYS A 426 -20.63 -24.62 -10.59
C LYS A 426 -21.54 -23.48 -10.14
N TRP A 427 -20.95 -22.35 -9.75
CA TRP A 427 -21.70 -21.19 -9.28
C TRP A 427 -22.58 -20.58 -10.38
N ASN A 428 -22.09 -20.48 -11.62
CA ASN A 428 -22.87 -19.97 -12.76
C ASN A 428 -23.96 -20.93 -13.23
N ALA A 429 -23.86 -22.23 -12.93
CA ALA A 429 -24.86 -23.22 -13.32
C ALA A 429 -26.10 -23.22 -12.39
N GLU A 430 -26.01 -22.62 -11.20
CA GLU A 430 -27.12 -22.53 -10.26
C GLU A 430 -27.98 -21.27 -10.50
N PRO A 431 -29.32 -21.37 -10.47
CA PRO A 431 -30.20 -20.20 -10.57
C PRO A 431 -29.94 -19.21 -9.42
N LEU A 432 -30.09 -17.91 -9.69
CA LEU A 432 -29.95 -16.77 -8.75
C LEU A 432 -30.83 -16.82 -7.46
N GLN A 433 -31.53 -17.92 -7.20
CA GLN A 433 -32.45 -18.09 -6.07
C GLN A 433 -31.78 -18.04 -4.68
N ARG A 434 -30.45 -18.11 -4.57
CA ARG A 434 -29.74 -17.94 -3.29
C ARG A 434 -29.89 -16.53 -2.67
N PHE A 435 -30.27 -15.51 -3.44
CA PHE A 435 -30.45 -14.15 -2.91
C PHE A 435 -31.87 -13.82 -2.44
N THR A 436 -32.81 -14.79 -2.47
CA THR A 436 -34.18 -14.60 -1.99
C THR A 436 -34.55 -15.60 -0.90
N SER A 437 -34.52 -15.09 0.34
CA SER A 437 -35.26 -15.50 1.54
C SER A 437 -35.05 -16.91 2.12
N ALA A 438 -34.51 -16.90 3.35
CA ALA A 438 -35.04 -17.71 4.43
C ALA A 438 -36.57 -17.54 4.50
N ALA A 439 -37.31 -18.46 3.89
CA ALA A 439 -38.71 -18.63 4.21
C ALA A 439 -38.80 -19.32 5.57
N THR A 440 -38.98 -18.54 6.62
CA THR A 440 -39.68 -19.00 7.83
C THR A 440 -40.97 -19.67 7.36
N MET A 441 -41.11 -20.97 7.60
CA MET A 441 -42.39 -21.66 7.45
C MET A 441 -43.18 -21.47 8.75
N PRO A 442 -44.30 -20.74 8.77
CA PRO A 442 -45.31 -20.94 9.80
C PRO A 442 -46.22 -22.07 9.33
N ASN A 443 -46.22 -23.20 10.04
CA ASN A 443 -47.24 -24.21 9.84
C ASN A 443 -48.17 -24.19 11.05
N ASP A 444 -49.17 -23.32 11.01
CA ASP A 444 -50.38 -23.45 11.82
C ASP A 444 -51.36 -24.36 11.07
N GLN A 445 -51.73 -25.47 11.70
CA GLN A 445 -52.96 -26.18 11.40
C GLN A 445 -53.91 -26.10 12.60
N GLU A 446 -55.11 -25.63 12.26
CA GLU A 446 -56.42 -25.89 12.86
C GLU A 446 -56.79 -25.19 14.17
N GLY A 447 -57.76 -24.30 14.03
CA GLY A 447 -58.39 -23.60 15.13
C GLY A 447 -59.54 -24.37 15.79
N HIS A 448 -59.92 -23.88 16.96
CA HIS A 448 -61.31 -23.63 17.33
C HIS A 448 -61.34 -22.74 18.58
N SER A 449 -61.94 -21.56 18.48
CA SER A 449 -63.01 -21.05 19.37
C SER A 449 -63.09 -19.50 19.40
N SER A 450 -64.16 -19.00 18.77
CA SER A 450 -65.09 -17.94 19.24
C SER A 450 -64.59 -16.80 20.14
N ASN A 451 -64.70 -15.53 19.68
CA ASN A 451 -65.86 -14.66 19.94
C ASN A 451 -65.68 -13.18 19.52
N ALA A 452 -66.72 -12.67 18.86
CA ALA A 452 -67.38 -11.36 19.01
C ALA A 452 -66.66 -10.00 18.72
N ASN A 453 -67.12 -9.40 17.60
CA ASN A 453 -67.65 -8.03 17.42
C ASN A 453 -66.74 -6.79 17.22
N PRO A 454 -67.26 -5.74 16.53
CA PRO A 454 -66.49 -4.91 15.59
C PRO A 454 -66.09 -3.51 16.11
N ALA A 455 -65.22 -2.87 15.31
CA ALA A 455 -64.54 -1.57 15.45
C ALA A 455 -65.40 -0.34 15.81
N PRO A 456 -64.76 0.83 16.10
CA PRO A 456 -64.67 1.85 15.03
C PRO A 456 -63.42 2.79 15.02
N VAL A 457 -62.87 3.01 13.81
CA VAL A 457 -62.65 4.32 13.09
C VAL A 457 -61.75 5.45 13.70
N MET A 458 -60.56 5.61 13.06
CA MET A 458 -59.80 6.82 12.58
C MET A 458 -59.19 7.85 13.59
N PRO A 459 -58.39 8.85 13.12
CA PRO A 459 -57.14 8.88 12.32
C PRO A 459 -55.97 9.54 13.10
N ASP A 460 -54.70 9.36 12.69
CA ASP A 460 -53.84 10.53 12.40
C ASP A 460 -52.46 10.12 11.87
N GLY A 461 -51.98 10.94 10.93
CA GLY A 461 -50.77 10.72 10.16
C GLY A 461 -49.48 10.99 10.92
N HIS A 462 -48.45 10.25 10.54
CA HIS A 462 -47.07 10.71 10.56
C HIS A 462 -46.34 10.04 9.39
N ASP A 463 -45.83 10.88 8.49
CA ASP A 463 -44.91 10.48 7.43
C ASP A 463 -43.68 9.80 8.07
N LEU A 464 -43.52 8.51 7.78
CA LEU A 464 -42.28 7.77 8.02
C LEU A 464 -41.27 8.10 6.89
N PRO A 465 -39.96 8.20 7.17
CA PRO A 465 -38.97 8.29 6.11
C PRO A 465 -38.98 6.99 5.29
N PRO A 466 -38.55 6.99 4.02
CA PRO A 466 -38.57 5.78 3.21
C PRO A 466 -37.68 4.72 3.88
N GLU A 467 -38.32 3.61 4.26
CA GLU A 467 -37.65 2.37 4.65
C GLU A 467 -36.69 1.98 3.51
N PHE A 468 -35.39 2.09 3.78
CA PHE A 468 -34.39 1.45 2.93
C PHE A 468 -34.56 -0.06 3.10
N SER A 469 -35.12 -0.70 2.07
CA SER A 469 -35.20 -2.15 1.96
C SER A 469 -33.82 -2.79 2.15
N PRO A 470 -33.61 -3.71 3.12
CA PRO A 470 -32.31 -4.29 3.44
C PRO A 470 -31.90 -5.41 2.47
N GLN A 471 -32.45 -5.44 1.26
CA GLN A 471 -32.39 -6.59 0.34
C GLN A 471 -31.00 -6.88 -0.27
N PHE A 472 -29.94 -6.20 0.17
CA PHE A 472 -28.59 -6.33 -0.40
C PHE A 472 -27.47 -6.49 0.64
N ILE A 473 -27.78 -6.58 1.93
CA ILE A 473 -26.76 -6.77 2.96
C ILE A 473 -26.87 -8.20 3.50
N ASP A 474 -25.94 -9.05 3.06
CA ASP A 474 -25.73 -10.37 3.64
C ASP A 474 -24.93 -10.24 4.96
N PRO A 475 -25.46 -10.69 6.12
CA PRO A 475 -24.79 -10.58 7.41
C PRO A 475 -23.61 -11.57 7.61
N THR A 476 -23.29 -12.43 6.65
CA THR A 476 -22.33 -13.55 6.84
C THR A 476 -20.83 -13.19 6.94
N CYS A 477 -20.48 -11.92 7.18
CA CYS A 477 -19.09 -11.54 7.51
C CYS A 477 -18.94 -10.55 8.68
N TYR A 478 -19.99 -10.32 9.47
CA TYR A 478 -19.88 -9.54 10.71
C TYR A 478 -19.63 -10.47 11.91
N ASN A 479 -18.36 -10.82 12.14
CA ASN A 479 -17.96 -11.45 13.41
C ASN A 479 -17.75 -10.35 14.47
N ALA A 480 -18.86 -9.75 14.93
CA ALA A 480 -18.85 -9.17 16.27
C ALA A 480 -18.82 -10.33 17.27
N SER A 481 -17.99 -10.24 18.30
CA SER A 481 -17.84 -11.19 19.42
C SER A 481 -17.00 -12.47 19.21
N PHE A 482 -15.70 -12.37 19.48
CA PHE A 482 -14.93 -13.47 20.08
C PHE A 482 -14.48 -13.17 21.53
N PHE A 483 -14.97 -12.07 22.13
CA PHE A 483 -14.69 -11.67 23.52
C PHE A 483 -15.91 -11.10 24.27
N SER A 484 -17.11 -11.65 24.05
CA SER A 484 -18.26 -11.36 24.93
C SER A 484 -18.93 -12.65 25.37
N ALA A 485 -18.38 -13.22 26.43
CA ALA A 485 -19.15 -14.00 27.39
C ALA A 485 -18.96 -13.32 28.75
N ILE A 486 -19.73 -12.27 29.00
CA ILE A 486 -20.00 -11.82 30.38
C ILE A 486 -21.26 -12.58 30.77
N PRO A 487 -21.23 -13.49 31.76
CA PRO A 487 -22.44 -14.13 32.24
C PRO A 487 -23.31 -13.10 32.95
N ASP A 488 -24.60 -13.08 32.60
CA ASP A 488 -25.63 -12.27 33.23
C ASP A 488 -25.64 -12.49 34.75
N PHE A 489 -25.53 -11.41 35.51
CA PHE A 489 -25.88 -11.41 36.93
C PHE A 489 -27.37 -11.07 37.05
N ASP A 490 -28.18 -12.07 37.40
CA ASP A 490 -29.52 -11.85 37.93
C ASP A 490 -29.42 -11.04 39.22
N MET A 491 -30.06 -9.86 39.25
CA MET A 491 -30.41 -9.18 40.50
C MET A 491 -31.92 -9.17 40.65
N HIS A 492 -32.37 -9.83 41.73
CA HIS A 492 -33.70 -9.68 42.32
C HIS A 492 -33.90 -8.30 42.94
#